data_AF-A0A6G8FI32-F1
#
_entry.id   AF-A0A6G8FI32-F1
#
_cell.length_a   1.000
_cell.length_b   1.000
_cell.length_c   1.000
_cell.angle_alpha   90.00
_cell.angle_beta   90.00
_cell.angle_gamma   90.00
#
_symmetry.space_group_name_H-M   'P 1'
#
loop_
_entity.id
_entity.type
_entity.pdbx_description
1 polymer ?
#
loop_
_entity_poly.entity_id
_entity_poly.type
_entity_poly.pdbx_seq_one_letter_code
_entity_poly.pdbx_strand_id
1 'polypeptide(L)'
;MKAHSSNASLVSADVSGIDSACVASIGLECVGQLEALTMASRDPGDDDLTWSRQVVGELGSAVRHTVIEPAELPFFYDHIDISDSGLLFDEPTPTILDIPRQVAGYLDMAKLGSRTHFTGMGGDHLFTPLPQHYLGDPVMWWKERREARTSIGVGLSGIIRGAFSRRTYSNWLRHSAHAISSDQTVPDALMWEFLPSVPSWVTTDARAQVAAELLEEGHDLRAGKLLDHLQWNSVQSGTEALRPLEQATAALGVHLASPYFDDRVARAAFGLSPRLRYSLRRYKPLLAEVASPFLSDKTTSRNTKGMAVSDEYRGLEQNAEKLIQVFTNSVLSREGLIDEPLLRRLIQWPTDPRMDLGMFDQTLAVEMWARAQREEEVQWGRV
;
A
#
# COMPACT_ATOMS: atom_id res chain seq x y z
N MET A 1 -3.74 11.21 -18.09
CA MET A 1 -5.02 10.62 -18.53
C MET A 1 -5.22 10.64 -20.04
N LYS A 2 -5.40 11.79 -20.71
CA LYS A 2 -5.60 11.85 -22.19
C LYS A 2 -4.53 11.10 -23.01
N ALA A 3 -3.26 11.15 -22.58
CA ALA A 3 -2.20 10.38 -23.23
C ALA A 3 -2.43 8.86 -23.15
N HIS A 4 -2.81 8.36 -21.97
CA HIS A 4 -3.09 6.94 -21.71
C HIS A 4 -4.38 6.43 -22.36
N SER A 5 -5.29 7.32 -22.80
CA SER A 5 -6.58 6.96 -23.40
C SER A 5 -6.69 7.29 -24.88
N SER A 6 -5.67 7.90 -25.49
CA SER A 6 -5.71 8.44 -26.86
C SER A 6 -6.03 7.41 -27.97
N ASN A 7 -5.81 6.12 -27.72
CA ASN A 7 -6.07 5.02 -28.66
C ASN A 7 -6.99 3.92 -28.09
N ALA A 8 -7.64 4.16 -26.94
CA ALA A 8 -8.47 3.15 -26.28
C ALA A 8 -9.95 3.29 -26.71
N SER A 9 -10.53 2.19 -27.20
CA SER A 9 -11.97 2.12 -27.51
C SER A 9 -12.85 2.07 -26.26
N LEU A 10 -12.31 1.58 -25.15
CA LEU A 10 -12.93 1.56 -23.83
C LEU A 10 -11.85 1.84 -22.78
N VAL A 11 -12.21 2.66 -21.80
CA VAL A 11 -11.40 2.95 -20.62
C VAL A 11 -12.22 2.58 -19.40
N SER A 12 -11.59 1.89 -18.45
CA SER A 12 -12.20 1.56 -17.18
C SER A 12 -11.52 2.27 -16.02
N ALA A 13 -12.18 2.36 -14.88
CA ALA A 13 -11.57 2.87 -13.66
C ALA A 13 -12.14 2.20 -12.41
N ASP A 14 -11.33 2.05 -11.38
CA ASP A 14 -11.79 1.66 -10.05
C ASP A 14 -12.73 2.74 -9.49
N VAL A 15 -13.76 2.32 -8.75
CA VAL A 15 -14.58 3.19 -7.90
C VAL A 15 -14.82 2.44 -6.60
N SER A 16 -14.20 2.91 -5.52
CA SER A 16 -14.24 2.27 -4.19
C SER A 16 -13.92 3.22 -3.02
N GLY A 17 -13.57 4.47 -3.32
CA GLY A 17 -13.21 5.50 -2.34
C GLY A 17 -13.02 6.84 -3.01
N ILE A 18 -12.71 7.88 -2.24
CA ILE A 18 -12.58 9.25 -2.78
C ILE A 18 -11.42 9.37 -3.79
N ASP A 19 -10.35 8.61 -3.60
CA ASP A 19 -9.18 8.61 -4.48
C ASP A 19 -9.53 8.14 -5.89
N SER A 20 -10.17 6.97 -5.96
CA SER A 20 -10.60 6.35 -7.20
C SER A 20 -11.80 7.08 -7.81
N ALA A 21 -12.69 7.64 -6.99
CA ALA A 21 -13.76 8.53 -7.46
C ALA A 21 -13.23 9.80 -8.13
N CYS A 22 -12.23 10.49 -7.56
CA CYS A 22 -11.59 11.65 -8.20
C CYS A 22 -10.99 11.27 -9.56
N VAL A 23 -10.28 10.14 -9.61
CA VAL A 23 -9.66 9.62 -10.83
C VAL A 23 -10.73 9.28 -11.87
N ALA A 24 -11.83 8.62 -11.47
CA ALA A 24 -12.93 8.29 -12.35
C ALA A 24 -13.65 9.53 -12.89
N SER A 25 -13.93 10.54 -12.04
CA SER A 25 -14.58 11.79 -12.46
C SER A 25 -13.73 12.57 -13.47
N ILE A 26 -12.44 12.75 -13.22
CA ILE A 26 -11.52 13.45 -14.15
C ILE A 26 -11.29 12.59 -15.40
N GLY A 27 -11.21 11.27 -15.23
CA GLY A 27 -11.11 10.31 -16.32
C GLY A 27 -12.29 10.45 -17.27
N LEU A 28 -13.51 10.46 -16.74
CA LEU A 28 -14.75 10.62 -17.50
C LEU A 28 -14.75 11.92 -18.32
N GLU A 29 -14.37 13.05 -17.75
CA GLU A 29 -14.23 14.32 -18.49
C GLU A 29 -13.23 14.22 -19.65
N CYS A 30 -12.20 13.38 -19.51
CA CYS A 30 -11.19 13.19 -20.55
C CYS A 30 -11.63 12.27 -21.68
N VAL A 31 -12.46 11.26 -21.40
CA VAL A 31 -12.80 10.19 -22.36
C VAL A 31 -14.26 10.16 -22.78
N GLY A 32 -15.14 10.88 -22.09
CA GLY A 32 -16.57 10.99 -22.37
C GLY A 32 -17.42 9.78 -21.98
N GLN A 33 -16.82 8.60 -21.83
CA GLN A 33 -17.48 7.38 -21.33
C GLN A 33 -16.51 6.51 -20.54
N LEU A 34 -16.98 5.86 -19.48
CA LEU A 34 -16.15 5.07 -18.58
C LEU A 34 -16.86 3.79 -18.12
N GLU A 35 -16.10 2.69 -17.98
CA GLU A 35 -16.55 1.49 -17.27
C GLU A 35 -16.00 1.52 -15.84
N ALA A 36 -16.85 1.81 -14.86
CA ALA A 36 -16.49 1.78 -13.46
C ALA A 36 -16.45 0.32 -12.95
N LEU A 37 -15.38 -0.03 -12.24
CA LEU A 37 -15.21 -1.32 -11.58
C LEU A 37 -15.29 -1.14 -10.06
N THR A 38 -16.10 -1.96 -9.40
CA THR A 38 -16.07 -2.10 -7.94
C THR A 38 -15.98 -3.58 -7.57
N MET A 39 -14.94 -3.94 -6.83
CA MET A 39 -14.83 -5.24 -6.19
C MET A 39 -15.47 -5.14 -4.80
N ALA A 40 -16.59 -5.84 -4.60
CA ALA A 40 -17.35 -5.73 -3.35
C ALA A 40 -16.68 -6.51 -2.21
N SER A 41 -16.76 -5.95 -1.00
CA SER A 41 -16.21 -6.55 0.22
C SER A 41 -17.18 -7.54 0.87
N ARG A 42 -16.65 -8.57 1.55
CA ARG A 42 -17.46 -9.47 2.39
C ARG A 42 -17.68 -8.93 3.80
N ASP A 43 -16.94 -7.90 4.19
CA ASP A 43 -17.06 -7.31 5.52
C ASP A 43 -18.41 -6.59 5.63
N PRO A 44 -19.29 -6.99 6.56
CA PRO A 44 -20.59 -6.33 6.74
C PRO A 44 -20.47 -4.87 7.22
N GLY A 45 -19.33 -4.47 7.76
CA GLY A 45 -19.02 -3.08 8.14
C GLY A 45 -18.53 -2.22 6.98
N ASP A 46 -18.32 -2.81 5.80
CA ASP A 46 -17.82 -2.12 4.62
C ASP A 46 -18.99 -1.52 3.81
N ASP A 47 -18.98 -0.19 3.68
CA ASP A 47 -19.99 0.55 2.93
C ASP A 47 -19.52 0.97 1.53
N ASP A 48 -18.33 0.54 1.08
CA ASP A 48 -17.69 1.01 -0.15
C ASP A 48 -18.55 0.75 -1.40
N LEU A 49 -19.26 -0.38 -1.49
CA LEU A 49 -20.15 -0.66 -2.62
C LEU A 49 -21.32 0.33 -2.68
N THR A 50 -21.87 0.70 -1.52
CA THR A 50 -22.96 1.70 -1.44
C THR A 50 -22.47 3.05 -1.95
N TRP A 51 -21.29 3.47 -1.53
CA TRP A 51 -20.67 4.70 -1.99
C TRP A 51 -20.29 4.67 -3.46
N SER A 52 -19.81 3.52 -3.95
CA SER A 52 -19.44 3.36 -5.35
C SER A 52 -20.66 3.49 -6.27
N ARG A 53 -21.79 2.87 -5.89
CA ARG A 53 -23.07 3.06 -6.59
C ARG A 53 -23.55 4.51 -6.55
N GLN A 54 -23.34 5.22 -5.43
CA GLN A 54 -23.68 6.64 -5.34
C GLN A 54 -22.81 7.48 -6.28
N VAL A 55 -21.49 7.28 -6.28
CA VAL A 55 -20.55 7.97 -7.19
C VAL A 55 -20.96 7.73 -8.64
N VAL A 56 -21.17 6.48 -9.05
CA VAL A 56 -21.56 6.17 -10.44
C VAL A 56 -22.91 6.81 -10.80
N GLY A 57 -23.88 6.80 -9.88
CA GLY A 57 -25.17 7.46 -10.08
C GLY A 57 -25.05 8.98 -10.27
N GLU A 58 -24.13 9.63 -9.54
CA GLU A 58 -23.86 11.07 -9.66
C GLU A 58 -23.12 11.43 -10.97
N LEU A 59 -22.23 10.55 -11.44
CA LEU A 59 -21.53 10.71 -12.73
C LEU A 59 -22.44 10.48 -13.96
N GLY A 60 -23.60 9.86 -13.76
CA GLY A 60 -24.66 9.77 -14.77
C GLY A 60 -24.44 8.68 -15.82
N SER A 61 -25.23 8.73 -16.90
CA SER A 61 -25.36 7.65 -17.89
C SER A 61 -24.12 7.40 -18.76
N ALA A 62 -23.13 8.29 -18.69
CA ALA A 62 -21.85 8.11 -19.38
C ALA A 62 -20.95 7.08 -18.66
N VAL A 63 -21.31 6.66 -17.44
CA VAL A 63 -20.60 5.63 -16.67
C VAL A 63 -21.45 4.36 -16.61
N ARG A 64 -20.87 3.24 -17.03
CA ARG A 64 -21.41 1.90 -16.73
C ARG A 64 -20.74 1.36 -15.49
N HIS A 65 -21.45 0.53 -14.72
CA HIS A 65 -20.93 -0.02 -13.46
C HIS A 65 -20.86 -1.54 -13.53
N THR A 66 -19.66 -2.07 -13.47
CA THR A 66 -19.39 -3.49 -13.24
C THR A 66 -19.05 -3.69 -11.77
N VAL A 67 -19.84 -4.52 -11.09
CA VAL A 67 -19.61 -4.92 -9.70
C VAL A 67 -19.25 -6.39 -9.68
N ILE A 68 -18.10 -6.72 -9.10
CA ILE A 68 -17.73 -8.12 -8.84
C ILE A 68 -18.24 -8.47 -7.45
N GLU A 69 -19.11 -9.47 -7.37
CA GLU A 69 -19.72 -9.83 -6.09
C GLU A 69 -18.69 -10.50 -5.19
N PRO A 70 -18.81 -10.37 -3.85
CA PRO A 70 -17.79 -10.89 -2.95
C PRO A 70 -17.61 -12.40 -3.07
N ALA A 71 -18.64 -13.15 -3.48
CA ALA A 71 -18.56 -14.59 -3.68
C ALA A 71 -17.68 -15.01 -4.87
N GLU A 72 -17.42 -14.10 -5.82
CA GLU A 72 -16.63 -14.35 -7.03
C GLU A 72 -15.15 -14.02 -6.84
N LEU A 73 -14.82 -13.23 -5.81
CA LEU A 73 -13.45 -12.83 -5.53
C LEU A 73 -12.71 -13.94 -4.77
N PRO A 74 -11.51 -14.35 -5.18
CA PRO A 74 -10.63 -15.16 -4.33
C PRO A 74 -10.38 -14.51 -2.95
N PHE A 75 -10.11 -15.31 -1.92
CA PHE A 75 -9.56 -14.79 -0.68
C PHE A 75 -8.10 -14.37 -0.87
N PHE A 76 -7.55 -13.67 0.12
CA PHE A 76 -6.11 -13.52 0.24
C PHE A 76 -5.47 -14.92 0.32
N TYR A 77 -4.31 -15.06 -0.30
CA TYR A 77 -3.55 -16.31 -0.40
C TYR A 77 -4.16 -17.43 -1.25
N ASP A 78 -5.35 -17.24 -1.82
CA ASP A 78 -5.90 -18.18 -2.80
C ASP A 78 -5.08 -18.15 -4.09
N HIS A 79 -4.91 -19.32 -4.69
CA HIS A 79 -4.16 -19.50 -5.95
C HIS A 79 -2.73 -18.96 -5.93
N ILE A 80 -2.14 -18.74 -4.75
CA ILE A 80 -0.70 -18.65 -4.61
C ILE A 80 -0.14 -20.05 -4.85
N ASP A 81 0.15 -20.38 -6.11
CA ASP A 81 0.93 -21.58 -6.39
C ASP A 81 2.41 -21.28 -6.12
N ILE A 82 2.90 -21.76 -4.99
CA ILE A 82 4.29 -21.58 -4.53
C ILE A 82 5.29 -22.33 -5.41
N SER A 83 4.82 -23.32 -6.19
CA SER A 83 5.65 -24.19 -7.00
C SER A 83 5.61 -23.93 -8.50
N ASP A 84 4.63 -23.15 -8.98
CA ASP A 84 4.35 -23.07 -10.42
C ASP A 84 3.88 -21.67 -10.87
N SER A 85 3.99 -20.63 -10.02
CA SER A 85 3.45 -19.32 -10.36
C SER A 85 4.04 -18.75 -11.65
N GLY A 86 5.29 -19.08 -11.99
CA GLY A 86 6.00 -18.58 -13.18
C GLY A 86 6.07 -17.05 -13.26
N LEU A 87 5.63 -16.36 -12.20
CA LEU A 87 5.54 -14.92 -12.10
C LEU A 87 6.79 -14.44 -11.36
N LEU A 88 7.77 -14.05 -12.16
CA LEU A 88 8.96 -13.36 -11.69
C LEU A 88 8.59 -11.90 -11.46
N PHE A 89 8.41 -11.53 -10.19
CA PHE A 89 8.29 -10.13 -9.80
C PHE A 89 9.68 -9.55 -9.55
N ASP A 90 9.82 -8.26 -9.89
CA ASP A 90 11.09 -7.56 -9.76
C ASP A 90 11.55 -7.51 -8.28
N GLU A 91 10.60 -7.47 -7.34
CA GLU A 91 10.83 -7.25 -5.90
C GLU A 91 9.87 -8.06 -5.01
N PRO A 92 10.23 -8.38 -3.75
CA PRO A 92 9.40 -9.15 -2.81
C PRO A 92 8.31 -8.30 -2.14
N THR A 93 7.33 -7.82 -2.92
CA THR A 93 6.26 -6.96 -2.41
C THR A 93 5.01 -7.75 -1.99
N PRO A 94 4.34 -7.43 -0.87
CA PRO A 94 3.12 -8.12 -0.40
C PRO A 94 1.97 -8.17 -1.40
N THR A 95 1.89 -7.22 -2.33
CA THR A 95 0.84 -7.17 -3.37
C THR A 95 0.79 -8.45 -4.21
N ILE A 96 1.86 -9.24 -4.28
CA ILE A 96 1.83 -10.52 -5.01
C ILE A 96 0.85 -11.53 -4.40
N LEU A 97 0.53 -11.39 -3.11
CA LEU A 97 -0.26 -12.35 -2.33
C LEU A 97 -1.77 -12.25 -2.59
N ASP A 98 -2.22 -11.13 -3.15
CA ASP A 98 -3.61 -10.90 -3.52
C ASP A 98 -3.80 -10.66 -5.02
N ILE A 99 -2.76 -10.85 -5.85
CA ILE A 99 -2.86 -10.70 -7.32
C ILE A 99 -4.05 -11.47 -7.92
N PRO A 100 -4.31 -12.76 -7.60
CA PRO A 100 -5.45 -13.47 -8.17
C PRO A 100 -6.79 -12.78 -7.86
N ARG A 101 -6.90 -12.18 -6.68
CA ARG A 101 -8.08 -11.40 -6.27
C ARG A 101 -8.16 -10.09 -7.04
N GLN A 102 -7.07 -9.33 -7.13
CA GLN A 102 -7.02 -8.03 -7.80
C GLN A 102 -7.26 -8.16 -9.32
N VAL A 103 -6.67 -9.18 -9.94
CA VAL A 103 -6.75 -9.45 -11.37
C VAL A 103 -8.14 -9.94 -11.80
N ALA A 104 -8.93 -10.55 -10.90
CA ALA A 104 -10.28 -11.01 -11.22
C ALA A 104 -11.15 -9.87 -11.81
N GLY A 105 -11.12 -8.69 -11.20
CA GLY A 105 -11.84 -7.52 -11.71
C GLY A 105 -11.27 -6.98 -13.03
N TYR A 106 -9.95 -6.96 -13.17
CA TYR A 106 -9.29 -6.47 -14.40
C TYR A 106 -9.48 -7.41 -15.59
N LEU A 107 -9.61 -8.71 -15.36
CA LEU A 107 -9.94 -9.68 -16.39
C LEU A 107 -11.29 -9.39 -17.03
N ASP A 108 -12.30 -9.04 -16.23
CA ASP A 108 -13.61 -8.68 -16.77
C ASP A 108 -13.57 -7.36 -17.54
N MET A 109 -12.76 -6.40 -17.09
CA MET A 109 -12.51 -5.17 -17.85
C MET A 109 -11.83 -5.46 -19.20
N ALA A 110 -10.87 -6.40 -19.23
CA ALA A 110 -10.22 -6.84 -20.45
C ALA A 110 -11.21 -7.50 -21.42
N LYS A 111 -12.10 -8.37 -20.92
CA LYS A 111 -13.16 -9.02 -21.72
C LYS A 111 -14.13 -8.02 -22.33
N LEU A 112 -14.42 -6.92 -21.63
CA LEU A 112 -15.22 -5.80 -22.15
C LEU A 112 -14.47 -4.95 -23.20
N GLY A 113 -13.18 -5.22 -23.42
CA GLY A 113 -12.34 -4.54 -24.40
C GLY A 113 -11.63 -3.30 -23.84
N SER A 114 -11.59 -3.12 -22.52
CA SER A 114 -10.80 -2.06 -21.90
C SER A 114 -9.31 -2.37 -22.07
N ARG A 115 -8.56 -1.40 -22.59
CA ARG A 115 -7.10 -1.50 -22.74
C ARG A 115 -6.34 -0.62 -21.75
N THR A 116 -7.04 0.28 -21.08
CA THR A 116 -6.49 1.18 -20.06
C THR A 116 -7.44 1.17 -18.87
N HIS A 117 -6.90 0.88 -17.69
CA HIS A 117 -7.63 0.94 -16.44
C HIS A 117 -7.04 2.00 -15.52
N PHE A 118 -7.84 2.96 -15.07
CA PHE A 118 -7.40 3.95 -14.10
C PHE A 118 -7.67 3.50 -12.67
N THR A 119 -6.66 3.60 -11.81
CA THR A 119 -6.77 3.23 -10.40
C THR A 119 -6.55 4.43 -9.48
N GLY A 120 -7.17 4.38 -8.30
CA GLY A 120 -6.97 5.35 -7.23
C GLY A 120 -5.71 5.13 -6.39
N MET A 121 -4.95 4.05 -6.63
CA MET A 121 -3.70 3.78 -5.92
C MET A 121 -2.75 4.98 -5.99
N GLY A 122 -2.05 5.28 -4.89
CA GLY A 122 -1.23 6.49 -4.77
C GLY A 122 -1.94 7.67 -4.11
N GLY A 123 -3.28 7.67 -4.04
CA GLY A 123 -4.02 8.74 -3.36
C GLY A 123 -3.68 8.83 -1.86
N ASP A 124 -3.52 7.70 -1.16
CA ASP A 124 -3.04 7.69 0.22
C ASP A 124 -1.63 8.27 0.37
N HIS A 125 -0.70 7.91 -0.52
CA HIS A 125 0.69 8.40 -0.50
C HIS A 125 0.77 9.93 -0.67
N LEU A 126 -0.20 10.53 -1.37
CA LEU A 126 -0.25 11.98 -1.57
C LEU A 126 -1.18 12.73 -0.61
N PHE A 127 -2.21 12.11 -0.06
CA PHE A 127 -3.29 12.83 0.64
C PHE A 127 -3.60 12.30 2.05
N THR A 128 -2.84 11.32 2.54
CA THR A 128 -2.94 10.86 3.94
C THR A 128 -1.82 11.48 4.80
N PRO A 129 -2.16 12.10 5.95
CA PRO A 129 -1.16 12.76 6.78
C PRO A 129 -0.24 11.78 7.49
N LEU A 130 1.07 11.96 7.28
CA LEU A 130 2.10 11.51 8.21
C LEU A 130 2.27 12.48 9.40
N PRO A 131 2.62 11.99 10.62
CA PRO A 131 2.85 12.83 11.81
C PRO A 131 3.80 14.01 11.59
N GLN A 132 4.83 13.82 10.76
CA GLN A 132 5.89 14.79 10.51
C GLN A 132 5.39 16.04 9.78
N HIS A 133 4.26 15.97 9.06
CA HIS A 133 3.68 17.15 8.40
C HIS A 133 3.34 18.28 9.37
N TYR A 134 3.10 17.98 10.65
CA TYR A 134 2.89 18.99 11.70
C TYR A 134 4.16 19.79 12.03
N LEU A 135 5.36 19.27 11.74
CA LEU A 135 6.62 20.03 11.85
C LEU A 135 6.71 21.12 10.78
N GLY A 136 6.17 20.86 9.59
CA GLY A 136 6.18 21.79 8.47
C GLY A 136 5.08 22.86 8.50
N ASP A 137 4.01 22.64 9.28
CA ASP A 137 2.89 23.58 9.39
C ASP A 137 2.40 23.71 10.86
N PRO A 138 2.99 24.65 11.64
CA PRO A 138 2.61 24.87 13.03
C PRO A 138 1.16 25.33 13.21
N VAL A 139 0.56 25.95 12.19
CA VAL A 139 -0.84 26.38 12.21
C VAL A 139 -1.76 25.16 12.14
N MET A 140 -1.43 24.19 11.28
CA MET A 140 -2.10 22.90 11.22
C MET A 140 -2.06 22.19 12.59
N TRP A 141 -0.88 22.11 13.20
CA TRP A 141 -0.73 21.50 14.53
C TRP A 141 -1.57 22.23 15.59
N TRP A 142 -1.48 23.55 15.65
CA TRP A 142 -2.23 24.33 16.64
C TRP A 142 -3.74 24.09 16.53
N LYS A 143 -4.26 24.03 15.30
CA LYS A 143 -5.69 23.80 15.03
C LYS A 143 -6.13 22.39 15.41
N GLU A 144 -5.30 21.38 15.17
CA GLU A 144 -5.66 19.95 15.31
C GLU A 144 -4.96 19.25 16.50
N ARG A 145 -4.35 20.01 17.42
CA ARG A 145 -3.54 19.46 18.52
C ARG A 145 -4.24 18.42 19.40
N ARG A 146 -5.57 18.46 19.49
CA ARG A 146 -6.33 17.48 20.29
C ARG A 146 -6.38 16.15 19.54
N GLU A 147 -6.74 16.20 18.27
CA GLU A 147 -6.80 15.07 17.36
C GLU A 147 -5.40 14.48 17.14
N ALA A 148 -4.39 15.31 16.91
CA ALA A 148 -3.01 14.87 16.75
C ALA A 148 -2.48 14.13 17.99
N ARG A 149 -2.88 14.56 19.20
CA ARG A 149 -2.51 13.86 20.44
C ARG A 149 -3.24 12.54 20.61
N THR A 150 -4.53 12.48 20.28
CA THR A 150 -5.36 11.29 20.49
C THR A 150 -5.15 10.23 19.42
N SER A 151 -5.08 10.62 18.15
CA SER A 151 -5.10 9.71 17.01
C SER A 151 -3.71 9.22 16.60
N ILE A 152 -2.67 10.04 16.76
CA ILE A 152 -1.31 9.73 16.30
C ILE A 152 -0.23 9.98 17.36
N GLY A 153 -0.61 10.26 18.61
CA GLY A 153 0.32 10.39 19.74
C GLY A 153 1.23 11.62 19.72
N VAL A 154 0.98 12.62 18.85
CA VAL A 154 1.88 13.76 18.68
C VAL A 154 1.58 14.87 19.71
N GLY A 155 2.38 14.92 20.77
CA GLY A 155 2.35 15.98 21.78
C GLY A 155 3.20 17.21 21.41
N LEU A 156 2.97 18.34 22.11
CA LEU A 156 3.76 19.57 21.95
C LEU A 156 5.26 19.33 22.23
N SER A 157 5.59 18.52 23.22
CA SER A 157 6.97 18.13 23.51
C SER A 157 7.61 17.35 22.36
N GLY A 158 6.83 16.49 21.68
CA GLY A 158 7.24 15.82 20.45
C GLY A 158 7.55 16.83 19.35
N ILE A 159 6.62 17.76 19.07
CA ILE A 159 6.82 18.80 18.05
C ILE A 159 8.05 19.66 18.33
N ILE A 160 8.23 20.12 19.58
CA ILE A 160 9.42 20.91 19.96
C ILE A 160 10.69 20.08 19.75
N ARG A 161 10.73 18.83 20.24
CA ARG A 161 11.90 17.95 20.06
C ARG A 161 12.20 17.68 18.59
N GLY A 162 11.17 17.40 17.77
CA GLY A 162 11.30 17.16 16.33
C GLY A 162 11.77 18.40 15.58
N ALA A 163 11.21 19.58 15.87
CA ALA A 163 11.60 20.85 15.23
C ALA A 163 13.03 21.28 15.56
N PHE A 164 13.53 20.95 16.76
CA PHE A 164 14.92 21.20 17.16
C PHE A 164 15.83 19.98 16.96
N SER A 165 15.33 18.88 16.40
CA SER A 165 16.11 17.68 16.15
C SER A 165 17.15 17.97 15.06
N ARG A 166 18.43 17.83 15.42
CA ARG A 166 19.55 17.86 14.47
C ARG A 166 19.90 16.45 13.96
N ARG A 167 19.01 15.48 14.12
CA ARG A 167 19.28 14.09 13.72
C ARG A 167 19.32 14.02 12.19
N THR A 168 20.51 13.79 11.66
CA THR A 168 20.70 13.43 10.24
C THR A 168 20.06 12.08 9.96
N TYR A 169 19.76 11.79 8.69
CA TYR A 169 19.27 10.48 8.27
C TYR A 169 20.24 9.35 8.67
N SER A 170 21.55 9.58 8.48
CA SER A 170 22.63 8.72 8.98
C SER A 170 22.52 8.42 10.48
N ASN A 171 22.25 9.43 11.32
CA ASN A 171 22.03 9.20 12.75
C ASN A 171 20.76 8.39 13.00
N TRP A 172 19.68 8.63 12.25
CA TRP A 172 18.46 7.83 12.39
C TRP A 172 18.71 6.36 12.05
N LEU A 173 19.40 6.04 10.96
CA LEU A 173 19.78 4.66 10.61
C LEU A 173 20.60 3.97 11.72
N ARG A 174 21.58 4.66 12.31
CA ARG A 174 22.33 4.11 13.45
C ARG A 174 21.42 3.80 14.65
N HIS A 175 20.45 4.67 14.93
CA HIS A 175 19.48 4.40 16.00
C HIS A 175 18.55 3.24 15.64
N SER A 176 18.11 3.13 14.39
CA SER A 176 17.31 2.02 13.89
C SER A 176 18.06 0.69 14.03
N ALA A 177 19.34 0.64 13.65
CA ALA A 177 20.20 -0.52 13.83
C ALA A 177 20.27 -0.95 15.31
N HIS A 178 20.50 0.01 16.22
CA HIS A 178 20.50 -0.26 17.66
C HIS A 178 19.14 -0.74 18.17
N ALA A 179 18.03 -0.13 17.74
CA ALA A 179 16.68 -0.54 18.12
C ALA A 179 16.39 -1.99 17.70
N ILE A 180 16.69 -2.34 16.44
CA ILE A 180 16.53 -3.70 15.90
C ILE A 180 17.34 -4.72 16.70
N SER A 181 18.58 -4.37 17.07
CA SER A 181 19.47 -5.26 17.81
C SER A 181 19.11 -5.42 19.30
N SER A 182 18.36 -4.47 19.88
CA SER A 182 18.12 -4.41 21.34
C SER A 182 16.65 -4.53 21.74
N ASP A 183 15.74 -4.71 20.77
CA ASP A 183 14.28 -4.73 20.95
C ASP A 183 13.75 -3.50 21.74
N GLN A 184 14.48 -2.38 21.64
CA GLN A 184 14.10 -1.13 22.29
C GLN A 184 13.19 -0.30 21.39
N THR A 185 12.01 0.03 21.90
CA THR A 185 11.13 1.01 21.25
C THR A 185 11.67 2.43 21.50
N VAL A 186 11.90 3.20 20.44
CA VAL A 186 12.23 4.63 20.58
C VAL A 186 10.95 5.46 20.42
N PRO A 187 10.60 6.36 21.36
CA PRO A 187 9.29 6.99 21.39
C PRO A 187 9.06 8.14 20.38
N ASP A 188 9.90 8.34 19.37
CA ASP A 188 9.82 9.56 18.55
C ASP A 188 9.23 9.28 17.15
N ALA A 189 7.90 9.40 17.06
CA ALA A 189 7.14 9.30 15.81
C ALA A 189 7.43 10.43 14.80
N LEU A 190 8.24 11.43 15.17
CA LEU A 190 8.53 12.60 14.34
C LEU A 190 9.94 12.55 13.73
N MET A 191 10.39 11.35 13.34
CA MET A 191 11.71 11.10 12.75
C MET A 191 11.64 10.86 11.24
N TRP A 192 12.79 10.52 10.63
CA TRP A 192 12.95 10.28 9.19
C TRP A 192 12.00 9.25 8.62
N GLU A 193 11.65 8.25 9.43
CA GLU A 193 10.64 7.25 9.11
C GLU A 193 10.16 6.59 10.42
N PHE A 194 9.16 5.71 10.32
CA PHE A 194 8.87 4.77 11.40
C PHE A 194 10.10 3.86 11.61
N LEU A 195 10.41 3.55 12.86
CA LEU A 195 11.51 2.63 13.14
C LEU A 195 11.19 1.27 12.53
N PRO A 196 12.15 0.65 11.81
CA PRO A 196 11.96 -0.70 11.33
C PRO A 196 11.71 -1.62 12.53
N SER A 197 10.62 -2.38 12.47
CA SER A 197 10.34 -3.43 13.42
C SER A 197 10.64 -4.77 12.74
N VAL A 198 11.18 -5.71 13.52
CA VAL A 198 11.57 -7.02 13.01
C VAL A 198 10.68 -8.08 13.65
N PRO A 199 9.94 -8.88 12.86
CA PRO A 199 8.95 -9.80 13.41
C PRO A 199 9.58 -10.88 14.27
N SER A 200 8.82 -11.35 15.25
CA SER A 200 9.30 -12.27 16.29
C SER A 200 9.91 -13.59 15.77
N TRP A 201 9.57 -13.99 14.54
CA TRP A 201 10.11 -15.16 13.86
C TRP A 201 11.41 -14.93 13.09
N VAL A 202 11.95 -13.71 13.03
CA VAL A 202 13.29 -13.50 12.46
C VAL A 202 14.35 -13.83 13.51
N THR A 203 15.35 -14.61 13.11
CA THR A 203 16.39 -15.10 14.01
C THR A 203 17.27 -13.97 14.56
N THR A 204 17.92 -14.22 15.70
CA THR A 204 18.87 -13.27 16.30
C THR A 204 20.02 -12.93 15.36
N ASP A 205 20.53 -13.90 14.61
CA ASP A 205 21.64 -13.69 13.68
C ASP A 205 21.21 -12.83 12.48
N ALA A 206 20.02 -13.05 11.94
CA ALA A 206 19.47 -12.20 10.87
C ALA A 206 19.22 -10.77 11.36
N ARG A 207 18.71 -10.60 12.59
CA ARG A 207 18.58 -9.26 13.21
C ARG A 207 19.93 -8.55 13.32
N ALA A 208 20.98 -9.27 13.71
CA ALA A 208 22.32 -8.71 13.81
C ALA A 208 22.89 -8.32 12.44
N GLN A 209 22.63 -9.11 11.40
CA GLN A 209 23.01 -8.80 10.02
C GLN A 209 22.32 -7.53 9.50
N VAL A 210 21.00 -7.41 9.67
CA VAL A 210 20.25 -6.20 9.30
C VAL A 210 20.79 -4.97 10.03
N ALA A 211 21.07 -5.09 11.33
CA ALA A 211 21.64 -4.00 12.10
C ALA A 211 23.04 -3.60 11.60
N ALA A 212 23.88 -4.56 11.22
CA ALA A 212 25.20 -4.29 10.64
C ALA A 212 25.09 -3.56 9.29
N GLU A 213 24.20 -4.01 8.41
CA GLU A 213 23.98 -3.40 7.09
C GLU A 213 23.50 -1.94 7.21
N LEU A 214 22.55 -1.66 8.12
CA LEU A 214 22.08 -0.31 8.38
C LEU A 214 23.18 0.62 8.93
N LEU A 215 24.14 0.07 9.67
CA LEU A 215 25.29 0.84 10.15
C LEU A 215 26.25 1.15 9.00
N GLU A 216 26.51 0.18 8.12
CA GLU A 216 27.39 0.30 6.94
C GLU A 216 26.83 1.30 5.92
N GLU A 217 25.59 1.13 5.49
CA GLU A 217 24.91 2.03 4.54
C GLU A 217 24.66 3.43 5.13
N GLY A 218 24.58 3.54 6.46
CA GLY A 218 24.39 4.80 7.15
C GLY A 218 25.59 5.75 7.08
N HIS A 219 26.74 5.34 6.54
CA HIS A 219 27.91 6.20 6.38
C HIS A 219 27.75 7.20 5.22
N ASP A 220 28.11 8.46 5.44
CA ASP A 220 28.13 9.54 4.43
C ASP A 220 26.83 9.93 3.70
N LEU A 221 25.67 9.40 4.12
CA LEU A 221 24.38 9.82 3.56
C LEU A 221 24.04 11.27 3.90
N ARG A 222 24.00 12.11 2.85
CA ARG A 222 23.42 13.46 2.90
C ARG A 222 21.96 13.40 2.47
N ALA A 223 21.07 13.31 3.44
CA ALA A 223 19.64 13.44 3.15
C ALA A 223 19.25 14.92 2.93
N GLY A 224 18.20 15.12 2.12
CA GLY A 224 17.58 16.42 1.87
C GLY A 224 16.81 16.94 3.10
N LYS A 225 15.67 17.59 2.90
CA LYS A 225 14.79 17.96 4.02
C LYS A 225 13.99 16.73 4.45
N LEU A 226 13.71 16.62 5.75
CA LEU A 226 12.90 15.54 6.33
C LEU A 226 11.59 15.30 5.57
N LEU A 227 10.83 16.36 5.31
CA LEU A 227 9.53 16.25 4.64
C LEU A 227 9.67 15.83 3.18
N ASP A 228 10.70 16.30 2.48
CA ASP A 228 10.95 15.91 1.09
C ASP A 228 11.28 14.42 1.02
N HIS A 229 12.12 13.92 1.93
CA HIS A 229 12.45 12.49 2.02
C HIS A 229 11.21 11.63 2.26
N LEU A 230 10.40 11.98 3.27
CA LEU A 230 9.17 11.23 3.60
C LEU A 230 8.18 11.18 2.44
N GLN A 231 8.02 12.31 1.74
CA GLN A 231 7.11 12.41 0.60
C GLN A 231 7.56 11.52 -0.56
N TRP A 232 8.84 11.55 -0.91
CA TRP A 232 9.37 10.73 -1.99
C TRP A 232 9.49 9.25 -1.63
N ASN A 233 9.86 8.94 -0.38
CA ASN A 233 9.84 7.57 0.13
C ASN A 233 8.43 6.97 0.06
N SER A 234 7.41 7.74 0.46
CA SER A 234 6.01 7.32 0.34
C SER A 234 5.63 7.03 -1.11
N VAL A 235 6.01 7.90 -2.07
CA VAL A 235 5.76 7.63 -3.50
C VAL A 235 6.48 6.37 -3.97
N GLN A 236 7.75 6.20 -3.60
CA GLN A 236 8.56 5.04 -3.95
C GLN A 236 7.90 3.75 -3.47
N SER A 237 7.61 3.63 -2.17
CA SER A 237 6.96 2.44 -1.60
C SER A 237 5.59 2.15 -2.26
N GLY A 238 4.85 3.20 -2.62
CA GLY A 238 3.59 3.06 -3.34
C GLY A 238 3.77 2.54 -4.77
N THR A 239 4.81 2.97 -5.48
CA THR A 239 5.13 2.47 -6.83
C THR A 239 5.66 1.04 -6.83
N GLU A 240 6.44 0.67 -5.80
CA GLU A 240 6.90 -0.71 -5.58
C GLU A 240 5.68 -1.65 -5.40
N ALA A 241 4.71 -1.27 -4.56
CA ALA A 241 3.47 -2.03 -4.39
C ALA A 241 2.60 -2.08 -5.67
N LEU A 242 2.60 -1.03 -6.50
CA LEU A 242 1.83 -0.99 -7.74
C LEU A 242 2.42 -1.91 -8.83
N ARG A 243 3.74 -2.05 -8.85
CA ARG A 243 4.50 -2.68 -9.94
C ARG A 243 4.08 -4.12 -10.25
N PRO A 244 3.92 -5.04 -9.29
CA PRO A 244 3.43 -6.40 -9.56
C PRO A 244 2.05 -6.41 -10.23
N LEU A 245 1.18 -5.49 -9.83
CA LEU A 245 -0.17 -5.42 -10.35
C LEU A 245 -0.18 -4.86 -11.78
N GLU A 246 0.69 -3.91 -12.09
CA GLU A 246 0.94 -3.48 -13.48
C GLU A 246 1.45 -4.64 -14.34
N GLN A 247 2.39 -5.44 -13.84
CA GLN A 247 2.91 -6.61 -14.57
C GLN A 247 1.79 -7.66 -14.82
N ALA A 248 0.99 -7.95 -13.80
CA ALA A 248 -0.10 -8.91 -13.89
C ALA A 248 -1.22 -8.44 -14.83
N THR A 249 -1.59 -7.16 -14.79
CA THR A 249 -2.61 -6.58 -15.69
C THR A 249 -2.11 -6.43 -17.13
N ALA A 250 -0.83 -6.13 -17.32
CA ALA A 250 -0.21 -6.10 -18.65
C ALA A 250 -0.27 -7.47 -19.34
N ALA A 251 -0.12 -8.57 -18.58
CA ALA A 251 -0.29 -9.93 -19.10
C ALA A 251 -1.72 -10.20 -19.62
N LEU A 252 -2.73 -9.46 -19.12
CA LEU A 252 -4.11 -9.48 -19.65
C LEU A 252 -4.33 -8.52 -20.82
N GLY A 253 -3.32 -7.76 -21.23
CA GLY A 253 -3.45 -6.71 -22.25
C GLY A 253 -4.10 -5.42 -21.73
N VAL A 254 -4.12 -5.21 -20.42
CA VAL A 254 -4.65 -3.99 -19.78
C VAL A 254 -3.51 -3.15 -19.23
N HIS A 255 -3.40 -1.90 -19.67
CA HIS A 255 -2.50 -0.92 -19.07
C HIS A 255 -3.13 -0.33 -17.82
N LEU A 256 -2.67 -0.77 -16.64
CA LEU A 256 -3.04 -0.15 -15.37
C LEU A 256 -2.32 1.19 -15.23
N ALA A 257 -3.07 2.25 -14.97
CA ALA A 257 -2.54 3.61 -14.83
C ALA A 257 -2.97 4.21 -13.50
N SER A 258 -2.00 4.53 -12.65
CA SER A 258 -2.20 5.33 -11.44
C SER A 258 -1.80 6.79 -11.70
N PRO A 259 -2.76 7.72 -11.84
CA PRO A 259 -2.45 9.13 -12.09
C PRO A 259 -1.76 9.82 -10.91
N TYR A 260 -1.91 9.31 -9.68
CA TYR A 260 -1.30 9.91 -8.50
C TYR A 260 0.22 9.71 -8.46
N PHE A 261 0.75 8.67 -9.09
CA PHE A 261 2.20 8.48 -9.22
C PHE A 261 2.81 9.19 -10.45
N ASP A 262 2.02 9.95 -11.22
CA ASP A 262 2.58 10.84 -12.24
C ASP A 262 3.42 11.95 -11.58
N ASP A 263 4.66 12.12 -12.05
CA ASP A 263 5.61 13.11 -11.56
C ASP A 263 5.02 14.52 -11.41
N ARG A 264 4.16 14.94 -12.35
CA ARG A 264 3.55 16.28 -12.32
C ARG A 264 2.48 16.36 -11.25
N VAL A 265 1.71 15.30 -11.04
CA VAL A 265 0.68 15.22 -10.00
C VAL A 265 1.32 15.17 -8.62
N ALA A 266 2.31 14.29 -8.41
CA ALA A 266 3.04 14.18 -7.15
C ALA A 266 3.74 15.50 -6.80
N ARG A 267 4.47 16.12 -7.73
CA ARG A 267 5.13 17.43 -7.51
C ARG A 267 4.12 18.55 -7.23
N ALA A 268 2.99 18.58 -7.94
CA ALA A 268 1.95 19.57 -7.70
C ALA A 268 1.35 19.41 -6.31
N ALA A 269 1.03 18.18 -5.89
CA ALA A 269 0.55 17.88 -4.55
C ALA A 269 1.60 18.28 -3.49
N PHE A 270 2.86 17.90 -3.68
CA PHE A 270 3.96 18.21 -2.75
C PHE A 270 4.29 19.69 -2.64
N GLY A 271 4.02 20.47 -3.69
CA GLY A 271 4.14 21.93 -3.67
C GLY A 271 3.08 22.67 -2.84
N LEU A 272 1.98 22.00 -2.46
CA LEU A 272 0.92 22.60 -1.64
C LEU A 272 1.25 22.53 -0.14
N SER A 273 0.81 23.55 0.59
CA SER A 273 0.90 23.58 2.06
C SER A 273 0.22 22.33 2.66
N PRO A 274 0.82 21.65 3.66
CA PRO A 274 0.23 20.47 4.30
C PRO A 274 -1.22 20.66 4.75
N ARG A 275 -1.56 21.82 5.31
CA ARG A 275 -2.93 22.16 5.75
C ARG A 275 -4.01 22.18 4.66
N LEU A 276 -3.62 22.25 3.37
CA LEU A 276 -4.56 22.16 2.25
C LEU A 276 -4.84 20.71 1.89
N ARG A 277 -3.83 19.84 2.02
CA ARG A 277 -3.89 18.43 1.62
C ARG A 277 -4.50 17.56 2.70
N TYR A 278 -4.18 17.86 3.95
CA TYR A 278 -4.40 16.95 5.06
C TYR A 278 -5.26 17.55 6.16
N SER A 279 -5.97 16.69 6.87
CA SER A 279 -6.64 17.02 8.11
C SER A 279 -6.89 15.73 8.91
N LEU A 280 -6.80 15.81 10.24
CA LEU A 280 -7.31 14.74 11.11
C LEU A 280 -8.82 14.87 11.39
N ARG A 281 -9.45 15.97 10.97
CA ARG A 281 -10.90 16.21 11.15
C ARG A 281 -11.71 15.93 9.90
N ARG A 282 -11.09 16.05 8.73
CA ARG A 282 -11.72 15.83 7.43
C ARG A 282 -10.92 14.80 6.67
N TYR A 283 -11.61 13.79 6.15
CA TYR A 283 -10.98 12.76 5.31
C TYR A 283 -10.59 13.38 3.96
N LYS A 284 -9.30 13.31 3.60
CA LYS A 284 -8.70 13.77 2.33
C LYS A 284 -9.31 15.07 1.77
N PRO A 285 -9.22 16.21 2.50
CA PRO A 285 -9.96 17.42 2.18
C PRO A 285 -9.65 17.97 0.79
N LEU A 286 -8.41 17.86 0.31
CA LEU A 286 -8.07 18.34 -1.04
C LEU A 286 -8.77 17.53 -2.13
N LEU A 287 -8.88 16.21 -1.95
CA LEU A 287 -9.59 15.37 -2.91
C LEU A 287 -11.10 15.63 -2.88
N ALA A 288 -11.67 15.90 -1.71
CA ALA A 288 -13.06 16.33 -1.60
C ALA A 288 -13.32 17.63 -2.39
N GLU A 289 -12.43 18.62 -2.32
CA GLU A 289 -12.54 19.85 -3.11
C GLU A 289 -12.39 19.58 -4.61
N VAL A 290 -11.46 18.72 -5.01
CA VAL A 290 -11.25 18.32 -6.42
C VAL A 290 -12.46 17.58 -6.98
N ALA A 291 -13.12 16.76 -6.16
CA ALA A 291 -14.31 16.00 -6.54
C ALA A 291 -15.62 16.81 -6.52
N SER A 292 -15.67 17.92 -5.78
CA SER A 292 -16.89 18.72 -5.58
C SER A 292 -17.59 19.22 -6.86
N PRO A 293 -16.90 19.47 -7.99
CA PRO A 293 -17.60 19.82 -9.24
C PRO A 293 -18.38 18.65 -9.86
N PHE A 294 -18.06 17.42 -9.46
CA PHE A 294 -18.59 16.19 -10.06
C PHE A 294 -19.52 15.42 -9.13
N LEU A 295 -19.30 15.53 -7.82
CA LEU A 295 -19.94 14.71 -6.79
C LEU A 295 -20.63 15.57 -5.74
N SER A 296 -21.66 15.04 -5.11
CA SER A 296 -22.40 15.73 -4.07
C SER A 296 -21.59 15.90 -2.78
N ASP A 297 -21.96 16.89 -1.96
CA ASP A 297 -21.40 17.07 -0.61
C ASP A 297 -21.51 15.80 0.24
N LYS A 298 -22.57 15.01 0.04
CA LYS A 298 -22.74 13.73 0.75
C LYS A 298 -21.62 12.76 0.39
N THR A 299 -21.25 12.66 -0.89
CA THR A 299 -20.18 11.79 -1.39
C THR A 299 -18.80 12.29 -0.95
N THR A 300 -18.54 13.58 -1.08
CA THR A 300 -17.22 14.17 -0.78
C THR A 300 -16.94 14.30 0.72
N SER A 301 -17.98 14.31 1.57
CA SER A 301 -17.85 14.32 3.03
C SER A 301 -17.74 12.93 3.68
N ARG A 302 -17.71 11.86 2.88
CA ARG A 302 -17.50 10.49 3.39
C ARG A 302 -16.23 10.41 4.22
N ASN A 303 -16.33 9.80 5.39
CA ASN A 303 -15.21 9.56 6.31
C ASN A 303 -15.03 8.08 6.69
N THR A 304 -15.78 7.18 6.05
CA THR A 304 -15.64 5.72 6.16
C THR A 304 -14.80 5.18 5.00
N LYS A 305 -14.13 4.07 5.21
CA LYS A 305 -13.45 3.27 4.17
C LYS A 305 -13.26 1.85 4.69
N GLY A 306 -13.64 0.86 3.90
CA GLY A 306 -13.38 -0.54 4.22
C GLY A 306 -11.88 -0.84 4.25
N MET A 307 -11.45 -1.68 5.20
CA MET A 307 -10.04 -2.02 5.40
C MET A 307 -9.70 -3.46 4.96
N ALA A 308 -10.68 -4.22 4.45
CA ALA A 308 -10.56 -5.63 4.00
C ALA A 308 -9.94 -6.64 5.02
N VAL A 309 -9.64 -6.23 6.24
CA VAL A 309 -8.96 -7.05 7.28
C VAL A 309 -9.69 -8.38 7.54
N SER A 310 -11.03 -8.39 7.57
CA SER A 310 -11.77 -9.65 7.77
C SER A 310 -11.57 -10.65 6.65
N ASP A 311 -11.33 -10.21 5.40
CA ASP A 311 -11.08 -11.10 4.26
C ASP A 311 -9.67 -11.68 4.32
N GLU A 312 -8.70 -10.88 4.76
CA GLU A 312 -7.31 -11.29 4.95
C GLU A 312 -7.18 -12.40 6.00
N TYR A 313 -7.76 -12.20 7.20
CA TYR A 313 -7.77 -13.24 8.25
C TYR A 313 -8.48 -14.53 7.80
N ARG A 314 -9.61 -14.42 7.09
CA ARG A 314 -10.30 -15.60 6.54
C ARG A 314 -9.45 -16.31 5.50
N GLY A 315 -8.74 -15.56 4.65
CA GLY A 315 -7.81 -16.12 3.69
C GLY A 315 -6.67 -16.88 4.36
N LEU A 316 -6.12 -16.32 5.44
CA LEU A 316 -5.09 -16.98 6.25
C LEU A 316 -5.61 -18.27 6.88
N GLU A 317 -6.79 -18.24 7.49
CA GLU A 317 -7.41 -19.43 8.09
C GLU A 317 -7.68 -20.54 7.04
N GLN A 318 -8.17 -20.16 5.85
CA GLN A 318 -8.47 -21.12 4.79
C GLN A 318 -7.23 -21.72 4.13
N ASN A 319 -6.14 -20.95 4.05
CA ASN A 319 -4.90 -21.37 3.41
C ASN A 319 -3.81 -21.79 4.42
N ALA A 320 -4.12 -21.85 5.72
CA ALA A 320 -3.16 -22.12 6.79
C ALA A 320 -2.30 -23.38 6.53
N GLU A 321 -2.92 -24.49 6.11
CA GLU A 321 -2.19 -25.73 5.82
C GLU A 321 -1.19 -25.56 4.67
N LYS A 322 -1.60 -24.89 3.58
CA LYS A 322 -0.71 -24.60 2.45
C LYS A 322 0.41 -23.67 2.86
N LEU A 323 0.11 -22.61 3.61
CA LEU A 323 1.09 -21.65 4.11
C LEU A 323 2.11 -22.32 5.06
N ILE A 324 1.67 -23.26 5.89
CA ILE A 324 2.58 -24.08 6.71
C ILE A 324 3.50 -24.93 5.82
N GLN A 325 2.99 -25.48 4.71
CA GLN A 325 3.82 -26.23 3.74
C GLN A 325 4.84 -25.32 3.05
N VAL A 326 4.49 -24.08 2.71
CA VAL A 326 5.45 -23.08 2.18
C VAL A 326 6.65 -22.94 3.09
N PHE A 327 6.39 -22.73 4.37
CA PHE A 327 7.45 -22.51 5.34
C PHE A 327 8.11 -23.81 5.82
N THR A 328 7.64 -24.99 5.40
CA THR A 328 8.29 -26.25 5.77
C THR A 328 9.57 -26.43 4.97
N ASN A 329 10.73 -26.39 5.65
CA ASN A 329 12.05 -26.37 5.01
C ASN A 329 12.12 -25.25 3.96
N SER A 330 11.81 -24.03 4.37
CA SER A 330 11.76 -22.87 3.48
C SER A 330 13.16 -22.39 3.05
N VAL A 331 13.25 -21.56 2.01
CA VAL A 331 14.53 -20.92 1.63
C VAL A 331 15.04 -20.08 2.79
N LEU A 332 14.18 -19.22 3.36
CA LEU A 332 14.55 -18.36 4.48
C LEU A 332 14.96 -19.13 5.73
N SER A 333 14.33 -20.28 6.01
CA SER A 333 14.70 -21.17 7.12
C SER A 333 16.09 -21.78 6.91
N ARG A 334 16.40 -22.28 5.70
CA ARG A 334 17.72 -22.85 5.37
C ARG A 334 18.86 -21.84 5.44
N GLU A 335 18.59 -20.59 5.09
CA GLU A 335 19.55 -19.49 5.22
C GLU A 335 19.65 -18.96 6.67
N GLY A 336 18.90 -19.54 7.62
CA GLY A 336 18.91 -19.14 9.02
C GLY A 336 18.27 -17.77 9.28
N LEU A 337 17.44 -17.27 8.36
CA LEU A 337 16.82 -15.96 8.46
C LEU A 337 15.57 -15.96 9.35
N ILE A 338 14.86 -17.09 9.41
CA ILE A 338 13.63 -17.24 10.22
C ILE A 338 13.64 -18.48 11.13
N ASP A 339 12.96 -18.38 12.26
CA ASP A 339 12.52 -19.49 13.12
C ASP A 339 11.26 -20.11 12.50
N GLU A 340 11.48 -21.09 11.61
CA GLU A 340 10.41 -21.83 10.94
C GLU A 340 9.41 -22.48 11.93
N PRO A 341 9.84 -23.22 12.98
CA PRO A 341 8.91 -23.80 13.96
C PRO A 341 7.99 -22.76 14.61
N LEU A 342 8.53 -21.59 14.98
CA LEU A 342 7.71 -20.51 15.54
C LEU A 342 6.72 -19.97 14.52
N LEU A 343 7.18 -19.66 13.30
CA LEU A 343 6.33 -19.09 12.26
C LEU A 343 5.18 -20.04 11.91
N ARG A 344 5.46 -21.33 11.74
CA ARG A 344 4.43 -22.36 11.46
C ARG A 344 3.40 -22.46 12.58
N ARG A 345 3.82 -22.31 13.83
CA ARG A 345 2.89 -22.25 14.97
C ARG A 345 2.03 -20.99 14.93
N LEU A 346 2.59 -19.83 14.58
CA LEU A 346 1.82 -18.59 14.47
C LEU A 346 0.79 -18.67 13.34
N ILE A 347 1.11 -19.29 12.20
CA ILE A 347 0.13 -19.52 11.11
C ILE A 347 -1.05 -20.38 11.58
N GLN A 348 -0.82 -21.38 12.44
CA GLN A 348 -1.90 -22.20 13.03
C GLN A 348 -2.78 -21.41 14.01
N TRP A 349 -2.25 -20.33 14.59
CA TRP A 349 -2.90 -19.53 15.63
C TRP A 349 -2.77 -18.04 15.31
N PRO A 350 -3.42 -17.56 14.24
CA PRO A 350 -3.20 -16.20 13.72
C PRO A 350 -3.68 -15.09 14.66
N THR A 351 -4.43 -15.44 15.71
CA THR A 351 -4.86 -14.52 16.77
C THR A 351 -3.80 -14.31 17.85
N ASP A 352 -2.64 -14.99 17.78
CA ASP A 352 -1.51 -14.75 18.67
C ASP A 352 -1.00 -13.31 18.48
N PRO A 353 -0.81 -12.50 19.55
CA PRO A 353 -0.37 -11.10 19.42
C PRO A 353 0.99 -10.90 18.74
N ARG A 354 1.77 -11.98 18.59
CA ARG A 354 3.05 -11.96 17.87
C ARG A 354 2.87 -12.06 16.35
N MET A 355 1.68 -12.45 15.88
CA MET A 355 1.32 -12.43 14.48
C MET A 355 0.94 -11.02 14.07
N ASP A 356 1.84 -10.38 13.32
CA ASP A 356 1.55 -9.16 12.57
C ASP A 356 1.37 -9.57 11.10
N LEU A 357 0.15 -9.41 10.57
CA LEU A 357 -0.18 -9.86 9.21
C LEU A 357 0.63 -9.13 8.15
N GLY A 358 0.91 -7.83 8.33
CA GLY A 358 1.73 -7.07 7.38
C GLY A 358 3.18 -7.60 7.34
N MET A 359 3.74 -7.94 8.51
CA MET A 359 5.06 -8.58 8.56
C MET A 359 5.05 -10.01 8.03
N PHE A 360 3.97 -10.76 8.26
CA PHE A 360 3.79 -12.10 7.73
C PHE A 360 3.75 -12.08 6.21
N ASP A 361 2.94 -11.19 5.64
CA ASP A 361 2.82 -10.98 4.20
C ASP A 361 4.17 -10.60 3.59
N GLN A 362 4.89 -9.67 4.21
CA GLN A 362 6.24 -9.35 3.76
C GLN A 362 7.18 -10.57 3.81
N THR A 363 7.10 -11.39 4.86
CA THR A 363 7.92 -12.62 4.98
C THR A 363 7.57 -13.64 3.90
N LEU A 364 6.28 -13.82 3.61
CA LEU A 364 5.79 -14.71 2.57
C LEU A 364 6.20 -14.23 1.18
N ALA A 365 6.08 -12.93 0.90
CA ALA A 365 6.52 -12.34 -0.36
C ALA A 365 8.03 -12.52 -0.60
N VAL A 366 8.85 -12.35 0.45
CA VAL A 366 10.30 -12.60 0.38
C VAL A 366 10.61 -14.08 0.14
N GLU A 367 9.92 -15.00 0.81
CA GLU A 367 10.09 -16.44 0.57
C GLU A 367 9.73 -16.83 -0.87
N MET A 368 8.63 -16.31 -1.40
CA MET A 368 8.20 -16.55 -2.79
C MET A 368 9.21 -16.02 -3.79
N TRP A 369 9.65 -14.77 -3.62
CA TRP A 369 10.66 -14.16 -4.48
C TRP A 369 11.98 -14.95 -4.44
N ALA A 370 12.47 -15.30 -3.25
CA ALA A 370 13.72 -16.04 -3.08
C ALA A 370 13.69 -17.44 -3.72
N ARG A 371 12.52 -18.11 -3.76
CA ARG A 371 12.35 -19.36 -4.51
C ARG A 371 12.45 -19.15 -6.01
N ALA A 372 11.74 -18.15 -6.52
CA ALA A 372 11.70 -17.87 -7.95
C ALA A 372 13.09 -17.53 -8.51
N GLN A 373 13.89 -16.76 -7.76
CA GLN A 373 15.28 -16.44 -8.13
C GLN A 373 16.18 -17.68 -8.20
N ARG A 374 16.02 -18.65 -7.28
CA ARG A 374 16.83 -19.88 -7.27
C ARG A 374 16.47 -20.85 -8.38
N GLU A 375 15.20 -20.91 -8.77
CA GLU A 375 14.77 -21.73 -9.91
C GLU A 375 15.39 -21.21 -11.21
N GLU A 376 15.52 -19.89 -11.35
CA GLU A 376 16.19 -19.26 -12.49
C GLU A 376 17.69 -19.60 -12.55
N GLU A 377 18.42 -19.48 -11.44
CA GLU A 377 19.83 -19.87 -11.35
C GLU A 377 20.07 -21.33 -11.77
N VAL A 378 19.17 -22.24 -11.37
CA VAL A 378 19.23 -23.67 -11.74
C VAL A 378 18.93 -23.89 -13.23
N GLN A 379 18.11 -23.05 -13.87
CA GLN A 379 17.85 -23.11 -15.31
C GLN A 379 19.03 -22.58 -16.13
N TRP A 380 19.65 -21.48 -15.72
CA TRP A 380 20.84 -20.93 -16.39
C TRP A 380 22.09 -21.79 -16.20
N GLY A 381 22.23 -22.50 -15.07
CA GLY A 381 23.33 -23.46 -14.83
C GLY A 381 23.26 -24.75 -15.65
N ARG A 382 22.22 -24.93 -16.48
CA ARG A 382 22.03 -26.10 -17.37
C ARG A 382 22.27 -25.80 -18.86
N VAL A 383 22.68 -24.58 -19.22
CA VAL A 383 22.94 -24.17 -20.62
C VAL A 383 24.42 -24.28 -20.97
#